data_AF-C1N9Y4-F1
#
_entry.id   AF-C1N9Y4-F1
#
_cell.length_a   1.000
_cell.length_b   1.000
_cell.length_c   1.000
_cell.angle_alpha   90.00
_cell.angle_beta   90.00
_cell.angle_gamma   90.00
#
_symmetry.space_group_name_H-M   'P 1'
#
loop_
_entity.id
_entity.type
_entity.pdbx_description
1 polymer ?
#
loop_
_entity_poly.entity_id
_entity_poly.type
_entity_poly.pdbx_seq_one_letter_code
_entity_poly.pdbx_strand_id
1 'polypeptide(L)'
;MRKEINRMEHKHGELKRRQEKLIQEMEKAIYKRQLIQTKALSAAARNEGGSSSSSASLKGRAAKKDEMTKAGLKKACAALKKSIRETESGGAEADARIERLEDDGVCAATEADRFSAEIERLRVEESTLRAERDAKAREREVLQLEAAKSARMRKRFEDVVEGRHRVLASDEDVVADLEKARRRREKLLSAVEDACEAAPHLWPSLERALTLLSI
;
A
#
# COMPACT_ATOMS: atom_id res chain seq x y z
N MET A 1 -1.46 8.74 14.83
CA MET A 1 -2.56 8.25 13.96
C MET A 1 -3.57 9.34 13.60
N ARG A 2 -4.22 10.04 14.54
CA ARG A 2 -5.21 11.09 14.21
C ARG A 2 -4.70 12.20 13.26
N LYS A 3 -3.44 12.64 13.44
CA LYS A 3 -2.80 13.63 12.55
C LYS A 3 -2.62 13.11 11.12
N GLU A 4 -2.33 11.81 10.96
CA GLU A 4 -2.15 11.21 9.64
C GLU A 4 -3.49 10.99 8.94
N ILE A 5 -4.54 10.63 9.69
CA ILE A 5 -5.91 10.55 9.16
C ILE A 5 -6.33 11.91 8.60
N ASN A 6 -6.14 13.00 9.35
CA ASN A 6 -6.45 14.35 8.86
C ASN A 6 -5.62 14.74 7.62
N ARG A 7 -4.36 14.28 7.55
CA ARG A 7 -3.49 14.52 6.38
C ARG A 7 -4.00 13.76 5.15
N MET A 8 -4.46 12.53 5.34
CA MET A 8 -5.07 11.71 4.28
C MET A 8 -6.42 12.26 3.84
N GLU A 9 -7.24 12.79 4.74
CA GLU A 9 -8.49 13.50 4.40
C GLU A 9 -8.21 14.75 3.56
N HIS A 10 -7.17 15.52 3.88
CA HIS A 10 -6.78 16.67 3.08
C HIS A 10 -6.31 16.27 1.68
N LYS A 11 -5.45 15.26 1.58
CA LYS A 11 -5.00 14.69 0.30
C LYS A 11 -6.18 14.15 -0.53
N HIS A 12 -7.18 13.53 0.11
CA HIS A 12 -8.38 13.07 -0.55
C HIS A 12 -9.23 14.23 -1.09
N GLY A 13 -9.34 15.33 -0.35
CA GLY A 13 -9.97 16.57 -0.83
C GLY A 13 -9.25 17.18 -2.03
N GLU A 14 -7.92 17.21 -2.02
CA GLU A 14 -7.12 17.64 -3.18
C GLU A 14 -7.31 16.73 -4.40
N LEU A 15 -7.38 15.41 -4.18
CA LEU A 15 -7.62 14.45 -5.25
C LEU A 15 -8.96 14.69 -5.93
N LYS A 16 -10.03 14.93 -5.16
CA LYS A 16 -11.36 15.29 -5.71
C LYS A 16 -11.31 16.58 -6.55
N ARG A 17 -10.61 17.62 -6.07
CA ARG A 17 -10.43 18.86 -6.84
C ARG A 17 -9.65 18.64 -8.15
N ARG A 18 -8.65 17.76 -8.15
CA ARG A 18 -7.92 17.37 -9.37
C ARG A 18 -8.83 16.61 -10.34
N GLN A 19 -9.67 15.71 -9.83
CA GLN A 19 -10.66 14.99 -10.63
C GLN A 19 -11.69 15.93 -11.28
N GLU A 20 -12.21 16.91 -10.53
CA GLU A 20 -13.12 17.93 -11.07
C GLU A 20 -12.46 18.76 -12.19
N LYS A 21 -11.19 19.15 -12.03
CA LYS A 21 -10.44 19.84 -13.09
C LYS A 21 -10.27 18.98 -14.35
N LEU A 22 -9.96 17.70 -14.18
CA LEU A 22 -9.84 16.76 -15.30
C LEU A 22 -11.15 16.62 -16.07
N ILE A 23 -12.28 16.55 -15.35
CA ILE A 23 -13.62 16.51 -15.97
C ILE A 23 -13.88 17.79 -16.78
N GLN A 24 -13.56 18.96 -16.24
CA GLN A 24 -13.72 20.23 -16.97
C GLN A 24 -12.84 20.32 -18.22
N GLU A 25 -11.60 19.81 -18.16
CA GLU A 25 -10.70 19.75 -19.32
C GLU A 25 -11.23 18.79 -20.39
N MET A 26 -11.74 17.64 -19.97
CA MET A 26 -12.37 16.67 -20.85
C MET A 26 -13.61 17.26 -21.54
N GLU A 27 -14.48 17.94 -20.81
CA GLU A 27 -15.65 18.65 -21.36
C GLU A 27 -15.26 19.70 -22.40
N LYS A 28 -14.23 20.51 -22.10
CA LYS A 28 -13.68 21.48 -23.06
C LYS A 28 -13.14 20.81 -24.32
N ALA A 29 -12.45 19.68 -24.18
CA ALA A 29 -11.92 18.93 -25.31
C ALA A 29 -13.04 18.35 -26.19
N ILE A 30 -14.08 17.78 -25.58
CA ILE A 30 -15.28 17.28 -26.28
C ILE A 30 -15.96 18.43 -27.03
N TYR A 31 -16.18 19.57 -26.37
CA TYR A 31 -16.78 20.74 -26.98
C TYR A 31 -15.96 21.25 -28.18
N LYS A 32 -14.63 21.33 -28.04
CA LYS A 32 -13.75 21.74 -29.13
C LYS A 32 -13.82 20.77 -30.31
N ARG A 33 -13.88 19.45 -30.06
CA ARG A 33 -14.04 18.43 -31.10
C ARG A 33 -15.38 18.57 -31.82
N GLN A 34 -16.48 18.75 -31.09
CA GLN A 34 -17.80 18.98 -31.66
C GLN A 34 -17.85 20.28 -32.48
N LEU A 35 -17.19 21.35 -32.01
CA LEU A 35 -17.08 22.60 -32.75
C LEU A 35 -16.30 22.43 -34.06
N ILE A 36 -15.22 21.64 -34.05
CA ILE A 36 -14.47 21.33 -35.27
C ILE A 36 -15.33 20.52 -36.24
N GLN A 37 -16.04 19.51 -35.74
CA GLN A 37 -16.89 18.64 -36.56
C GLN A 37 -18.07 19.42 -37.18
N THR A 38 -18.74 20.27 -36.41
CA THR A 38 -19.82 21.13 -36.92
C THR A 38 -19.32 22.14 -37.94
N LYS A 39 -18.14 22.74 -37.73
CA LYS A 39 -17.49 23.60 -38.74
C LYS A 39 -17.18 22.82 -40.03
N ALA A 40 -16.64 21.61 -39.93
CA ALA A 40 -16.37 20.76 -41.09
C ALA A 40 -17.64 20.41 -41.87
N LEU A 41 -18.72 20.04 -41.17
CA LEU A 41 -20.02 19.75 -41.80
C LEU A 41 -20.65 21.00 -42.46
N SER A 42 -20.54 22.17 -41.84
CA SER A 42 -21.05 23.42 -42.42
C SER A 42 -20.27 23.85 -43.69
N ALA A 43 -18.97 23.56 -43.74
CA ALA A 43 -18.16 23.79 -44.93
C ALA A 43 -18.50 22.79 -46.05
N ALA A 44 -18.79 21.53 -45.69
CA ALA A 44 -19.24 20.51 -46.63
C ALA A 44 -20.64 20.80 -47.21
N ALA A 45 -21.60 21.22 -46.37
CA ALA A 45 -22.94 21.59 -46.80
C ALA A 45 -22.96 22.81 -47.74
N ARG A 46 -22.04 23.77 -47.55
CA ARG A 46 -21.82 24.89 -48.50
C ARG A 46 -21.26 24.43 -49.85
N ASN A 47 -20.62 23.26 -49.92
CA ASN A 47 -20.10 22.69 -51.16
C ASN A 47 -21.10 21.79 -51.89
N GLU A 48 -22.07 21.19 -51.20
CA GLU A 48 -23.09 20.32 -51.85
C GLU A 48 -24.40 21.05 -52.21
N GLY A 49 -24.71 22.19 -51.58
CA GLY A 49 -26.00 22.90 -51.75
C GLY A 49 -26.00 24.12 -52.67
N GLY A 50 -25.29 24.11 -53.81
CA GLY A 50 -25.08 25.34 -54.59
C GLY A 50 -25.13 25.20 -56.12
N SER A 51 -26.29 24.84 -56.68
CA SER A 51 -26.63 25.20 -58.06
C SER A 51 -27.54 26.44 -58.07
N SER A 52 -27.13 27.39 -58.90
CA SER A 52 -27.84 28.59 -59.38
C SER A 52 -27.69 29.92 -58.60
N SER A 53 -27.12 30.88 -59.33
CA SER A 53 -27.53 32.29 -59.39
C SER A 53 -27.11 33.25 -58.26
N SER A 54 -25.89 33.78 -58.35
CA SER A 54 -25.71 35.24 -58.47
C SER A 54 -24.27 35.61 -58.85
N SER A 55 -24.18 36.56 -59.75
CA SER A 55 -23.03 37.03 -60.50
C SER A 55 -22.00 37.78 -59.66
N ALA A 56 -20.99 37.09 -59.08
CA ALA A 56 -19.83 37.79 -58.51
C ALA A 56 -18.53 36.98 -58.32
N SER A 57 -18.42 35.71 -58.76
CA SER A 57 -17.26 34.86 -58.39
C SER A 57 -16.52 34.18 -59.55
N LEU A 58 -16.57 34.76 -60.76
CA LEU A 58 -15.71 34.36 -61.89
C LEU A 58 -14.19 34.62 -61.68
N LYS A 59 -13.75 34.90 -60.45
CA LYS A 59 -12.33 34.97 -60.05
C LYS A 59 -11.79 33.66 -59.46
N GLY A 60 -12.62 32.65 -59.20
CA GLY A 60 -12.19 31.40 -58.57
C GLY A 60 -11.77 30.27 -59.52
N ARG A 61 -12.17 30.32 -60.79
CA ARG A 61 -11.91 29.23 -61.76
C ARG A 61 -10.63 29.41 -62.57
N ALA A 62 -10.07 30.63 -62.62
CA ALA A 62 -8.73 30.90 -63.17
C ALA A 62 -7.60 30.48 -62.21
N ALA A 63 -7.84 30.50 -60.89
CA ALA A 63 -6.84 30.13 -59.88
C ALA A 63 -6.38 28.66 -59.97
N LYS A 64 -7.26 27.73 -60.37
CA LYS A 64 -6.91 26.31 -60.58
C LYS A 64 -6.14 26.03 -61.87
N LYS A 65 -6.18 26.94 -62.86
CA LYS A 65 -5.41 26.80 -64.11
C LYS A 65 -4.05 27.51 -64.04
N ASP A 66 -3.95 28.56 -63.22
CA ASP A 66 -2.69 29.25 -62.91
C ASP A 66 -1.79 28.49 -61.91
N GLU A 67 -2.34 27.53 -61.15
CA GLU A 67 -1.59 26.59 -60.28
C GLU A 67 -0.60 25.69 -61.05
N MET A 68 -0.80 25.50 -62.36
CA MET A 68 0.08 24.72 -63.25
C MET A 68 0.97 25.58 -64.15
N THR A 69 1.13 26.87 -63.84
CA THR A 69 2.23 27.64 -64.43
C THR A 69 3.55 27.23 -63.79
N LYS A 70 4.67 27.28 -64.53
CA LYS A 70 6.01 26.96 -63.99
C LYS A 70 6.33 27.72 -62.69
N ALA A 71 5.73 28.91 -62.49
CA ALA A 71 5.84 29.71 -61.27
C ALA A 71 5.01 29.14 -60.09
N GLY A 72 3.78 28.67 -60.33
CA GLY A 72 2.94 28.00 -59.33
C GLY A 72 3.57 26.70 -58.80
N LEU A 73 4.06 25.85 -59.72
CA LEU A 73 4.82 24.64 -59.39
C LEU A 73 6.07 24.94 -58.55
N LYS A 74 6.85 25.97 -58.91
CA LYS A 74 8.03 26.39 -58.13
C LYS A 74 7.66 26.82 -56.70
N LYS A 75 6.55 27.56 -56.52
CA LYS A 75 6.07 27.96 -55.20
C LYS A 75 5.59 26.75 -54.38
N ALA A 76 4.84 25.83 -54.99
CA ALA A 76 4.40 24.60 -54.33
C ALA A 76 5.58 23.71 -53.92
N CYS A 77 6.58 23.54 -54.78
CA CYS A 77 7.80 22.81 -54.43
C CYS A 77 8.59 23.49 -53.29
N ALA A 78 8.66 24.83 -53.27
CA ALA A 78 9.31 25.56 -52.18
C ALA A 78 8.54 25.41 -50.85
N ALA A 79 7.21 25.46 -50.89
CA ALA A 79 6.36 25.23 -49.74
C ALA A 79 6.48 23.79 -49.20
N LEU A 80 6.49 22.79 -50.10
CA LEU A 80 6.72 21.39 -49.74
C LEU A 80 8.11 21.19 -49.12
N LYS A 81 9.17 21.76 -49.70
CA LYS A 81 10.52 21.71 -49.12
C LYS A 81 10.57 22.32 -47.72
N LYS A 82 9.86 23.44 -47.50
CA LYS A 82 9.75 24.06 -46.19
C LYS A 82 9.01 23.15 -45.20
N SER A 83 7.87 22.59 -45.61
CA SER A 83 7.08 21.67 -44.79
C SER A 83 7.83 20.38 -44.46
N ILE A 84 8.63 19.85 -45.38
CA ILE A 84 9.49 18.69 -45.14
C ILE A 84 10.50 19.04 -44.05
N ARG A 85 11.22 20.16 -44.17
CA ARG A 85 12.18 20.60 -43.14
C ARG A 85 11.53 20.85 -41.78
N GLU A 86 10.35 21.47 -41.76
CA GLU A 86 9.58 21.68 -40.53
C GLU A 86 9.16 20.35 -39.90
N THR A 87 8.78 19.36 -40.72
CA THR A 87 8.42 18.02 -40.24
C THR A 87 9.64 17.23 -39.75
N GLU A 88 10.77 17.32 -40.46
CA GLU A 88 12.04 16.71 -40.05
C GLU A 88 12.53 17.29 -38.71
N SER A 89 12.47 18.62 -38.56
CA SER A 89 12.81 19.30 -37.29
C SER A 89 11.86 18.88 -36.17
N GLY A 90 10.55 18.84 -36.44
CA GLY A 90 9.56 18.40 -35.46
C GLY A 90 9.71 16.92 -35.08
N GLY A 91 10.13 16.07 -36.02
CA GLY A 91 10.49 14.67 -35.77
C GLY A 91 11.68 14.55 -34.84
N ALA A 92 12.77 15.27 -35.13
CA ALA A 92 13.96 15.28 -34.27
C ALA A 92 13.68 15.81 -32.85
N GLU A 93 12.83 16.82 -32.71
CA GLU A 93 12.38 17.32 -31.41
C GLU A 93 11.52 16.30 -30.65
N ALA A 94 10.67 15.56 -31.35
CA ALA A 94 9.85 14.51 -30.77
C ALA A 94 10.71 13.32 -30.30
N ASP A 95 11.69 12.90 -31.11
CA ASP A 95 12.64 11.84 -30.77
C ASP A 95 13.45 12.22 -29.53
N ALA A 96 14.00 13.44 -29.49
CA ALA A 96 14.71 13.95 -28.31
C ALA A 96 13.81 14.04 -27.06
N ARG A 97 12.50 14.25 -27.23
CA ARG A 97 11.55 14.23 -26.12
C ARG A 97 11.22 12.82 -25.65
N ILE A 98 11.13 11.85 -26.57
CA ILE A 98 10.93 10.44 -26.23
C ILE A 98 12.11 9.94 -25.41
N GLU A 99 13.34 10.19 -25.86
CA GLU A 99 14.56 9.77 -25.15
C GLU A 99 14.60 10.32 -23.72
N ARG A 100 14.28 11.61 -23.53
CA ARG A 100 14.18 12.21 -22.17
C ARG A 100 13.11 11.56 -21.31
N LEU A 101 11.95 11.23 -21.89
CA LEU A 101 10.87 10.58 -21.14
C LEU A 101 11.22 9.13 -20.78
N GLU A 102 11.99 8.45 -21.62
CA GLU A 102 12.53 7.12 -21.33
C GLU A 102 13.53 7.18 -20.17
N ASP A 103 14.46 8.14 -20.20
CA ASP A 103 15.41 8.38 -19.10
C ASP A 103 14.70 8.72 -17.79
N ASP A 104 13.75 9.66 -17.83
CA ASP A 104 12.93 10.02 -16.67
C ASP A 104 12.14 8.81 -16.14
N GLY A 105 11.65 7.95 -17.04
CA GLY A 105 10.95 6.72 -16.71
C GLY A 105 11.85 5.71 -16.00
N VAL A 106 13.09 5.53 -16.46
CA VAL A 106 14.09 4.68 -15.81
C VAL A 106 14.44 5.24 -14.43
N CYS A 107 14.69 6.55 -14.31
CA CYS A 107 14.97 7.19 -13.03
C CYS A 107 13.82 6.97 -12.04
N ALA A 108 12.58 7.24 -12.45
CA ALA A 108 11.39 7.05 -11.60
C ALA A 108 11.21 5.58 -11.19
N ALA A 109 11.47 4.62 -12.08
CA ALA A 109 11.41 3.20 -11.75
C ALA A 109 12.45 2.81 -10.68
N THR A 110 13.69 3.27 -10.83
CA THR A 110 14.74 2.99 -9.83
C THR A 110 14.45 3.62 -8.48
N GLU A 111 13.83 4.80 -8.44
CA GLU A 111 13.38 5.42 -7.19
C GLU A 111 12.23 4.65 -6.56
N ALA A 112 11.27 4.18 -7.36
CA ALA A 112 10.15 3.36 -6.89
C ALA A 112 10.65 2.04 -6.27
N ASP A 113 11.65 1.40 -6.88
CA ASP A 113 12.27 0.18 -6.36
C ASP A 113 12.98 0.44 -5.02
N ARG A 114 13.72 1.56 -4.91
CA ARG A 114 14.38 1.98 -3.66
C ARG A 114 13.36 2.22 -2.55
N PHE A 115 12.29 2.95 -2.84
CA PHE A 115 11.24 3.19 -1.84
C PHE A 115 10.52 1.91 -1.45
N SER A 116 10.30 0.98 -2.39
CA SER A 116 9.70 -0.31 -2.10
C SER A 116 10.57 -1.14 -1.17
N ALA A 117 11.88 -1.19 -1.41
CA ALA A 117 12.84 -1.87 -0.53
C ALA A 117 12.87 -1.25 0.87
N GLU A 118 12.82 0.07 0.97
CA GLU A 118 12.80 0.78 2.26
C GLU A 118 11.50 0.52 3.03
N ILE A 119 10.35 0.45 2.35
CA ILE A 119 9.07 0.10 2.97
C ILE A 119 9.12 -1.32 3.54
N GLU A 120 9.66 -2.29 2.80
CA GLU A 120 9.80 -3.66 3.30
C GLU A 120 10.75 -3.74 4.50
N ARG A 121 11.87 -3.01 4.47
CA ARG A 121 12.78 -2.89 5.63
C ARG A 121 12.04 -2.36 6.86
N LEU A 122 11.29 -1.27 6.70
CA LEU A 122 10.51 -0.67 7.79
C LEU A 122 9.39 -1.59 8.30
N ARG A 123 8.77 -2.40 7.44
CA ARG A 123 7.76 -3.40 7.85
C ARG A 123 8.37 -4.50 8.71
N VAL A 124 9.56 -4.96 8.36
CA VAL A 124 10.31 -5.93 9.18
C VAL A 124 10.62 -5.32 10.54
N GLU A 125 11.16 -4.10 10.59
CA GLU A 125 11.45 -3.39 11.84
C GLU A 125 10.19 -3.13 12.69
N GLU A 126 9.07 -2.79 12.06
CA GLU A 126 7.81 -2.65 12.77
C GLU A 126 7.37 -3.98 13.39
N SER A 127 7.52 -5.09 12.65
CA SER A 127 7.14 -6.41 13.13
C SER A 127 7.98 -6.87 14.32
N THR A 128 9.30 -6.58 14.31
CA THR A 128 10.19 -6.91 15.43
C THR A 128 9.86 -6.08 16.66
N LEU A 129 9.65 -4.77 16.52
CA LEU A 129 9.26 -3.89 17.61
C LEU A 129 7.89 -4.28 18.22
N ARG A 130 6.94 -4.73 17.40
CA ARG A 130 5.66 -5.26 17.89
C ARG A 130 5.86 -6.52 18.71
N ALA A 131 6.71 -7.44 18.27
CA ALA A 131 7.02 -8.66 19.01
C ALA A 131 7.72 -8.37 20.35
N GLU A 132 8.67 -7.42 20.35
CA GLU A 132 9.35 -6.95 21.57
C GLU A 132 8.39 -6.30 22.57
N ARG A 133 7.48 -5.44 22.08
CA ARG A 133 6.41 -4.85 22.89
C ARG A 133 5.57 -5.93 23.56
N ASP A 134 5.16 -6.96 22.80
CA ASP A 134 4.31 -8.04 23.32
C ASP A 134 5.06 -8.91 24.32
N ALA A 135 6.36 -9.15 24.11
CA ALA A 135 7.21 -9.82 25.09
C ALA A 135 7.31 -9.02 26.39
N LYS A 136 7.52 -7.71 26.31
CA LYS A 136 7.58 -6.82 27.48
C LYS A 136 6.24 -6.70 28.21
N ALA A 137 5.12 -6.75 27.50
CA ALA A 137 3.80 -6.79 28.12
C ALA A 137 3.61 -8.06 28.95
N ARG A 138 3.97 -9.23 28.41
CA ARG A 138 3.92 -10.51 29.14
C ARG A 138 4.85 -10.52 30.34
N GLU A 139 6.08 -10.02 30.19
CA GLU A 139 7.04 -9.90 31.30
C GLU A 139 6.46 -9.04 32.43
N ARG A 140 5.83 -7.91 32.09
CA ARG A 140 5.17 -7.04 33.06
C ARG A 140 4.02 -7.74 33.78
N GLU A 141 3.20 -8.51 33.09
CA GLU A 141 2.11 -9.27 33.70
C GLU A 141 2.63 -10.31 34.69
N VAL A 142 3.68 -11.06 34.32
CA VAL A 142 4.33 -12.02 35.21
C VAL A 142 4.87 -11.33 36.45
N LEU A 143 5.60 -10.22 36.29
CA LEU A 143 6.13 -9.46 37.42
C LEU A 143 5.01 -8.91 38.32
N GLN A 144 3.88 -8.49 37.76
CA GLN A 144 2.71 -8.05 38.54
C GLN A 144 2.10 -9.19 39.36
N LEU A 145 1.99 -10.39 38.79
CA LEU A 145 1.51 -11.57 39.52
C LEU A 145 2.48 -11.98 40.63
N GLU A 146 3.79 -11.94 40.37
CA GLU A 146 4.82 -12.22 41.37
C GLU A 146 4.83 -11.20 42.51
N ALA A 147 4.69 -9.91 42.18
CA ALA A 147 4.56 -8.84 43.16
C ALA A 147 3.30 -9.01 44.01
N ALA A 148 2.16 -9.36 43.40
CA ALA A 148 0.92 -9.63 44.12
C ALA A 148 1.04 -10.85 45.04
N LYS A 149 1.69 -11.93 44.59
CA LYS A 149 1.99 -13.11 45.42
C LYS A 149 2.88 -12.73 46.60
N SER A 150 3.94 -11.97 46.35
CA SER A 150 4.87 -11.50 47.37
C SER A 150 4.19 -10.58 48.39
N ALA A 151 3.30 -9.70 47.95
CA ALA A 151 2.50 -8.85 48.84
C ALA A 151 1.56 -9.67 49.73
N ARG A 152 0.87 -10.69 49.18
CA ARG A 152 0.04 -11.62 49.98
C ARG A 152 0.87 -12.39 50.99
N MET A 153 2.04 -12.89 50.60
CA MET A 153 2.95 -13.60 51.49
C MET A 153 3.46 -12.70 52.60
N ARG A 154 3.87 -11.47 52.26
CA ARG A 154 4.32 -10.47 53.25
C ARG A 154 3.23 -10.19 54.27
N LYS A 155 1.99 -9.93 53.83
CA LYS A 155 0.86 -9.72 54.75
C LYS A 155 0.63 -10.91 55.68
N ARG A 156 0.72 -12.15 55.16
CA ARG A 156 0.63 -13.36 56.00
C ARG A 156 1.73 -13.41 57.06
N PHE A 157 2.97 -13.09 56.69
CA PHE A 157 4.07 -13.06 57.66
C PHE A 157 3.91 -11.94 58.69
N GLU A 158 3.44 -10.76 58.27
CA GLU A 158 3.09 -9.65 59.19
C GLU A 158 2.01 -10.09 60.18
N ASP A 159 0.92 -10.70 59.70
CA ASP A 159 -0.16 -11.22 60.56
C ASP A 159 0.35 -12.28 61.55
N VAL A 160 1.34 -13.11 61.17
CA VAL A 160 1.96 -14.11 62.06
C VAL A 160 2.78 -13.43 63.15
N VAL A 161 3.60 -12.45 62.80
CA VAL A 161 4.43 -11.69 63.76
C VAL A 161 3.55 -10.93 64.75
N GLU A 162 2.43 -10.38 64.30
CA GLU A 162 1.48 -9.63 65.13
C GLU A 162 0.52 -10.55 65.92
N GLY A 163 0.62 -11.87 65.78
CA GLY A 163 -0.24 -12.85 66.46
C GLY A 163 -1.69 -12.86 65.99
N ARG A 164 -2.01 -12.18 64.88
CA ARG A 164 -3.34 -12.15 64.26
C ARG A 164 -3.59 -13.32 63.32
N HIS A 165 -2.55 -14.08 62.99
CA HIS A 165 -2.65 -15.21 62.09
C HIS A 165 -3.37 -16.39 62.76
N ARG A 166 -4.55 -16.72 62.20
CA ARG A 166 -5.29 -17.93 62.59
C ARG A 166 -4.74 -19.11 61.80
N VAL A 167 -4.13 -20.09 62.48
CA VAL A 167 -3.72 -21.35 61.86
C VAL A 167 -4.99 -22.07 61.40
N LEU A 168 -5.13 -22.25 60.09
CA LEU A 168 -6.36 -22.77 59.45
C LEU A 168 -6.38 -24.30 59.30
N ALA A 169 -5.24 -24.98 59.46
CA ALA A 169 -5.11 -26.42 59.33
C ALA A 169 -4.14 -26.96 60.40
N SER A 170 -4.44 -28.15 60.94
CA SER A 170 -3.51 -28.89 61.80
C SER A 170 -2.27 -29.30 61.00
N ASP A 171 -1.11 -29.40 61.65
CA ASP A 171 0.10 -29.95 61.02
C ASP A 171 -0.15 -31.35 60.43
N GLU A 172 -1.02 -32.15 61.07
CA GLU A 172 -1.41 -33.48 60.60
C GLU A 172 -2.21 -33.41 59.29
N ASP A 173 -3.11 -32.43 59.14
CA ASP A 173 -3.89 -32.23 57.92
C ASP A 173 -2.99 -31.82 56.74
N VAL A 174 -2.01 -30.94 57.02
CA VAL A 174 -1.02 -30.49 56.02
C VAL A 174 -0.15 -31.66 55.55
N VAL A 175 0.30 -32.52 56.46
CA VAL A 175 1.07 -33.72 56.14
C VAL A 175 0.24 -34.69 55.29
N ALA A 176 -1.02 -34.93 55.65
CA ALA A 176 -1.92 -35.81 54.91
C ALA A 176 -2.18 -35.30 53.47
N ASP A 177 -2.38 -34.00 53.31
CA ASP A 177 -2.58 -33.39 51.98
C ASP A 177 -1.30 -33.41 51.13
N LEU A 178 -0.12 -33.21 51.75
CA LEU A 178 1.17 -33.34 51.07
C LEU A 178 1.42 -34.77 50.59
N GLU A 179 1.12 -35.78 51.42
CA GLU A 179 1.23 -37.18 50.99
C GLU A 179 0.27 -37.50 49.85
N LYS A 180 -0.96 -37.00 49.90
CA LYS A 180 -1.96 -37.18 48.84
C LYS A 180 -1.51 -36.51 47.53
N ALA A 181 -0.89 -35.34 47.61
CA ALA A 181 -0.30 -34.64 46.47
C ALA A 181 0.89 -35.42 45.89
N ARG A 182 1.79 -35.96 46.74
CA ARG A 182 2.91 -36.82 46.31
C ARG A 182 2.42 -38.06 45.56
N ARG A 183 1.45 -38.79 46.12
CA ARG A 183 0.86 -39.98 45.47
C ARG A 183 0.19 -39.64 44.13
N ARG A 184 -0.42 -38.46 44.00
CA ARG A 184 -0.98 -38.00 42.71
C ARG A 184 0.12 -37.67 41.69
N ARG A 185 1.21 -37.04 42.13
CA ARG A 185 2.37 -36.73 41.28
C ARG A 185 3.03 -38.00 40.76
N GLU A 186 3.25 -38.99 41.61
CA GLU A 186 3.81 -40.29 41.24
C GLU A 186 2.94 -41.01 40.19
N LYS A 187 1.61 -41.00 40.37
CA LYS A 187 0.68 -41.55 39.37
C LYS A 187 0.74 -40.83 38.03
N LEU A 188 0.88 -39.50 38.04
CA LEU A 188 1.00 -38.71 36.82
C LEU A 188 2.34 -38.94 36.12
N LEU A 189 3.44 -39.07 36.88
CA LEU A 189 4.75 -39.43 36.33
C LEU A 189 4.69 -40.79 35.63
N SER A 190 4.19 -41.82 36.32
CA SER A 190 4.03 -43.15 35.73
C SER A 190 3.14 -43.12 34.48
N ALA A 191 2.03 -42.39 34.47
CA ALA A 191 1.18 -42.28 33.29
C ALA A 191 1.85 -41.55 32.11
N VAL A 192 2.73 -40.58 32.37
CA VAL A 192 3.48 -39.88 31.33
C VAL A 192 4.64 -40.75 30.82
N GLU A 193 5.29 -41.51 31.69
CA GLU A 193 6.30 -42.51 31.31
C GLU A 193 5.67 -43.61 30.43
N ASP A 194 4.53 -44.18 30.83
CA ASP A 194 3.77 -45.17 30.04
C ASP A 194 3.35 -44.60 28.68
N ALA A 195 2.91 -43.33 28.63
CA ALA A 195 2.53 -42.68 27.38
C ALA A 195 3.74 -42.43 26.45
N CYS A 196 4.89 -42.11 27.03
CA CYS A 196 6.15 -41.97 26.30
C CYS A 196 6.66 -43.31 25.74
N GLU A 197 6.52 -44.40 26.50
CA GLU A 197 6.84 -45.76 26.03
C GLU A 197 5.90 -46.21 24.90
N ALA A 198 4.60 -45.92 25.02
CA ALA A 198 3.60 -46.26 24.00
C ALA A 198 3.70 -45.42 22.72
N ALA A 199 4.17 -44.17 22.82
CA ALA A 199 4.22 -43.23 21.69
C ALA A 199 5.49 -42.35 21.72
N PRO A 200 6.65 -42.87 21.24
CA PRO A 200 7.93 -42.17 21.31
C PRO A 200 7.99 -40.83 20.56
N HIS A 201 7.14 -40.64 19.55
CA HIS A 201 7.07 -39.40 18.77
C HIS A 201 6.50 -38.21 19.57
N LEU A 202 5.84 -38.47 20.71
CA LEU A 202 5.30 -37.43 21.60
C LEU A 202 6.32 -36.92 22.63
N TRP A 203 7.50 -37.56 22.72
CA TRP A 203 8.55 -37.20 23.67
C TRP A 203 8.87 -35.70 23.71
N PRO A 204 9.05 -34.99 22.56
CA PRO A 204 9.38 -33.56 22.58
C PRO A 204 8.25 -32.68 23.16
N SER A 205 7.01 -33.16 23.13
CA SER A 205 5.85 -32.46 23.69
C SER A 205 5.64 -32.77 25.17
N LEU A 206 6.07 -33.96 25.64
CA LEU A 206 5.90 -34.44 27.00
C LEU A 206 7.11 -34.17 27.91
N GLU A 207 8.29 -33.90 27.35
CA GLU A 207 9.52 -33.55 28.09
C GLU A 207 9.31 -32.36 29.04
N ARG A 208 8.51 -31.37 28.62
CA ARG A 208 8.16 -30.22 29.45
C ARG A 208 7.23 -30.58 30.61
N ALA A 209 6.39 -31.60 30.46
CA ALA A 209 5.54 -32.12 31.53
C ALA A 209 6.34 -32.97 32.53
N LEU A 210 7.25 -33.82 32.03
CA LEU A 210 8.18 -34.61 32.85
C LEU A 210 9.07 -33.72 33.73
N THR A 211 9.68 -32.69 33.16
CA THR A 211 10.53 -31.76 33.92
C THR A 211 9.77 -31.02 35.03
N LEU A 212 8.51 -30.64 34.80
CA LEU A 212 7.66 -30.02 35.82
C LEU A 212 7.18 -30.99 36.90
N LEU A 213 7.02 -32.27 36.57
CA LEU A 213 6.59 -33.29 37.53
C LEU A 213 7.76 -33.89 38.34
N SER A 214 8.99 -33.76 37.86
CA SER A 214 10.21 -34.25 38.53
C SER A 214 10.77 -33.29 39.60
N ILE A 215 10.38 -32.01 39.58
CA ILE A 215 10.69 -30.99 40.61
C ILE A 215 9.70 -31.14 41.77
#